data_AF-A0A395IID7-F1
#
_entry.id   AF-A0A395IID7-F1
#
_cell.length_a   1.000
_cell.length_b   1.000
_cell.length_c   1.000
_cell.angle_alpha   90.00
_cell.angle_beta   90.00
_cell.angle_gamma   90.00
#
_symmetry.space_group_name_H-M   'P 1'
#
loop_
_entity.id
_entity.type
_entity.pdbx_description
1 polymer ?
#
loop_
_entity_poly.entity_id
_entity_poly.type
_entity_poly.pdbx_seq_one_letter_code
_entity_poly.pdbx_strand_id
1 'polypeptide(L)'
;MPLHLLGKKSWNVYNKDNIEKVRRDEAIAKAKEEAEEQQMQKDKPHDDEGTRERRSHGSGEERKRRPRKRNGENDTDFEMRIAAQDSQSSIQDRQIVLRKSTDAPLVDHAGNIDLFPQERPQKPRVEKNVEVEKEKEKKKKEYEDQYTMRFSNAGGFKQGLDSHGIPRQLQK
;
A
#
# COMPACT_ATOMS: atom_id res chain seq x y z
N MET A 1 -25.09 -48.55 -31.20
CA MET A 1 -25.08 -47.29 -31.96
C MET A 1 -24.71 -46.15 -31.02
N PRO A 2 -23.71 -45.32 -31.31
CA PRO A 2 -23.28 -44.25 -30.39
C PRO A 2 -24.34 -43.14 -30.32
N LEU A 3 -24.78 -42.81 -29.12
CA LEU A 3 -25.76 -41.75 -28.86
C LEU A 3 -25.05 -40.39 -28.78
N HIS A 4 -25.34 -39.50 -29.73
CA HIS A 4 -24.89 -38.10 -29.67
C HIS A 4 -25.70 -37.32 -28.61
N LEU A 5 -25.18 -37.30 -27.38
CA LEU A 5 -25.80 -36.62 -26.24
C LEU A 5 -25.50 -35.12 -26.20
N LEU A 6 -24.51 -34.64 -26.97
CA LEU A 6 -24.02 -33.26 -26.88
C LEU A 6 -25.04 -32.24 -27.42
N GLY A 7 -25.76 -32.56 -28.50
CA GLY A 7 -26.75 -31.65 -29.09
C GLY A 7 -27.95 -31.31 -28.19
N LYS A 8 -28.23 -32.13 -27.17
CA LYS A 8 -29.35 -31.91 -26.24
C LYS A 8 -28.96 -31.13 -24.99
N LYS A 9 -27.68 -30.79 -24.82
CA LYS A 9 -27.19 -30.08 -23.65
C LYS A 9 -27.21 -28.58 -23.91
N SER A 10 -27.77 -27.82 -22.96
CA SER A 10 -27.81 -26.36 -22.99
C SER A 10 -26.42 -25.70 -22.95
N TRP A 11 -25.38 -26.42 -22.54
CA TRP A 11 -23.99 -25.95 -22.53
C TRP A 11 -23.20 -26.33 -23.79
N ASN A 12 -23.84 -26.95 -24.78
CA ASN A 12 -23.15 -27.26 -26.03
C ASN A 12 -22.81 -25.98 -26.77
N VAL A 13 -21.52 -25.70 -26.91
CA VAL A 13 -20.98 -24.52 -27.59
C VAL A 13 -21.43 -24.43 -29.05
N TYR A 14 -21.67 -25.58 -29.70
CA TYR A 14 -22.09 -25.63 -31.11
C TYR A 14 -23.59 -25.40 -31.32
N ASN A 15 -24.39 -25.24 -30.27
CA ASN A 15 -25.79 -24.90 -30.43
C ASN A 15 -25.94 -23.46 -30.92
N LYS A 16 -26.77 -23.27 -31.96
CA LYS A 16 -26.99 -21.95 -32.58
C LYS A 16 -27.36 -20.87 -31.57
N ASP A 17 -28.24 -21.19 -30.62
CA ASP A 17 -28.68 -20.27 -29.56
C ASP A 17 -27.52 -19.80 -28.67
N ASN A 18 -26.53 -20.66 -28.41
CA ASN A 18 -25.36 -20.31 -27.61
C ASN A 18 -24.36 -19.48 -28.40
N ILE A 19 -24.15 -19.82 -29.68
CA ILE A 19 -23.31 -19.04 -30.60
C ILE A 19 -23.87 -17.62 -30.76
N GLU A 20 -25.19 -17.46 -30.87
CA GLU A 20 -25.83 -16.15 -30.96
C GLU A 20 -25.71 -15.33 -29.68
N LYS A 21 -25.77 -15.98 -28.49
CA LYS A 21 -25.54 -15.29 -27.22
C LYS A 21 -24.12 -14.75 -27.14
N VAL A 22 -23.12 -15.57 -27.46
CA VAL A 22 -21.71 -15.16 -27.50
C VAL A 22 -21.51 -14.00 -28.48
N ARG A 23 -22.10 -14.06 -29.68
CA ARG A 23 -22.02 -12.94 -30.64
C ARG A 23 -22.66 -11.65 -30.13
N ARG A 24 -23.78 -11.72 -29.40
CA ARG A 24 -24.41 -10.53 -28.80
C ARG A 24 -23.50 -9.94 -27.73
N ASP A 25 -22.95 -10.77 -26.86
CA ASP A 25 -22.06 -10.35 -25.78
C ASP A 25 -20.77 -9.75 -26.34
N GLU A 26 -20.18 -10.33 -27.39
CA GLU A 26 -19.04 -9.79 -28.13
C GLU A 26 -19.35 -8.44 -28.79
N ALA A 27 -20.53 -8.30 -29.38
CA ALA A 27 -20.95 -7.03 -29.98
C ALA A 27 -21.16 -5.92 -28.94
N ILE A 28 -21.71 -6.27 -27.76
CA ILE A 28 -21.88 -5.34 -26.64
C ILE A 28 -20.51 -4.94 -26.09
N ALA A 29 -19.60 -5.89 -25.90
CA ALA A 29 -18.25 -5.62 -25.44
C ALA A 29 -17.51 -4.69 -26.41
N LYS A 30 -17.58 -4.97 -27.71
CA LYS A 30 -16.96 -4.15 -28.75
C LYS A 30 -17.56 -2.75 -28.84
N ALA A 31 -18.88 -2.61 -28.74
CA ALA A 31 -19.54 -1.31 -28.74
C ALA A 31 -19.18 -0.47 -27.51
N LYS A 32 -18.97 -1.12 -26.36
CA LYS A 32 -18.52 -0.46 -25.14
C LYS A 32 -17.06 0.01 -25.27
N GLU A 33 -16.18 -0.83 -25.79
CA GLU A 33 -14.78 -0.49 -26.05
C GLU A 33 -14.66 0.67 -27.06
N GLU A 34 -15.44 0.64 -28.14
CA GLU A 34 -15.46 1.74 -29.13
C GLU A 34 -16.01 3.05 -28.53
N ALA A 35 -17.00 2.98 -27.64
CA ALA A 35 -17.49 4.16 -26.92
C ALA A 35 -16.43 4.72 -25.96
N GLU A 36 -15.65 3.84 -25.31
CA GLU A 36 -14.53 4.23 -24.44
C GLU A 36 -13.37 4.82 -25.27
N GLU A 37 -13.03 4.25 -26.43
CA GLU A 37 -12.05 4.80 -27.36
C GLU A 37 -12.49 6.17 -27.92
N GLN A 38 -13.78 6.34 -28.25
CA GLN A 38 -14.31 7.63 -28.66
C GLN A 38 -14.26 8.67 -27.54
N GLN A 39 -14.49 8.27 -26.28
CA GLN A 39 -14.28 9.18 -25.15
C GLN A 39 -12.79 9.53 -25.00
N MET A 40 -11.88 8.57 -25.09
CA MET A 40 -10.44 8.85 -25.03
C MET A 40 -9.94 9.72 -26.20
N GLN A 41 -10.48 9.55 -27.41
CA GLN A 41 -10.14 10.41 -28.54
C GLN A 41 -10.70 11.83 -28.39
N LYS A 42 -11.90 11.98 -27.85
CA LYS A 42 -12.53 13.29 -27.60
C LYS A 42 -11.87 14.04 -26.44
N ASP A 43 -11.34 13.31 -25.46
CA ASP A 43 -10.58 13.83 -24.33
C ASP A 43 -9.08 13.97 -24.64
N LYS A 44 -8.62 13.60 -25.84
CA LYS A 44 -7.27 13.92 -26.31
C LYS A 44 -7.20 15.44 -26.51
N PRO A 45 -6.45 16.19 -25.68
CA PRO A 45 -6.39 17.63 -25.83
C PRO A 45 -5.72 17.93 -27.18
N HIS A 46 -6.46 18.57 -28.07
CA HIS A 46 -5.86 19.31 -29.17
C HIS A 46 -5.05 20.42 -28.50
N ASP A 47 -3.72 20.37 -28.61
CA ASP A 47 -2.86 21.48 -28.24
C ASP A 47 -3.27 22.68 -29.11
N ASP A 48 -4.15 23.52 -28.56
CA ASP A 48 -4.55 24.79 -29.16
C ASP A 48 -3.64 25.89 -28.61
N GLU A 49 -2.79 26.37 -29.50
CA GLU A 49 -1.98 27.56 -29.36
C GLU A 49 -2.84 28.76 -28.93
N GLY A 50 -2.66 29.18 -27.68
CA GLY A 50 -2.79 30.58 -27.28
C GLY A 50 -4.17 31.23 -27.37
N THR A 51 -5.03 31.00 -26.38
CA THR A 51 -5.93 32.05 -25.88
C THR A 51 -5.94 32.14 -24.35
N ARG A 52 -5.36 33.25 -23.87
CA ARG A 52 -5.53 33.74 -22.49
C ARG A 52 -7.00 34.10 -22.28
N GLU A 53 -7.82 33.17 -21.79
CA GLU A 53 -9.10 33.55 -21.20
C GLU A 53 -9.05 33.51 -19.68
N ARG A 54 -9.09 34.71 -19.11
CA ARG A 54 -9.27 35.00 -17.69
C ARG A 54 -10.57 34.36 -17.20
N ARG A 55 -10.52 33.11 -16.72
CA ARG A 55 -11.55 32.57 -15.84
C ARG A 55 -11.26 33.00 -14.40
N SER A 56 -11.49 34.28 -14.15
CA SER A 56 -11.89 34.75 -12.83
C SER A 56 -13.32 34.24 -12.62
N HIS A 57 -13.49 33.24 -11.75
CA HIS A 57 -14.60 33.07 -10.80
C HIS A 57 -14.61 31.62 -10.31
N GLY A 58 -14.43 31.45 -9.00
CA GLY A 58 -14.48 30.16 -8.31
C GLY A 58 -13.93 30.36 -6.91
N SER A 59 -14.85 30.47 -5.98
CA SER A 59 -14.67 30.62 -4.54
C SER A 59 -13.67 29.63 -3.93
N GLY A 60 -12.82 30.12 -3.03
CA GLY A 60 -12.96 29.77 -1.62
C GLY A 60 -12.52 28.40 -1.11
N GLU A 61 -11.65 27.66 -1.80
CA GLU A 61 -10.95 26.53 -1.17
C GLU A 61 -9.51 26.49 -1.71
N GLU A 62 -8.53 26.31 -0.84
CA GLU A 62 -7.08 26.42 -1.08
C GLU A 62 -6.62 25.85 -2.44
N ARG A 63 -6.55 26.70 -3.47
CA ARG A 63 -5.96 26.34 -4.76
C ARG A 63 -4.44 26.22 -4.56
N LYS A 64 -3.98 25.03 -4.16
CA LYS A 64 -2.57 24.66 -4.21
C LYS A 64 -2.06 25.06 -5.59
N ARG A 65 -1.15 26.03 -5.64
CA ARG A 65 -0.66 26.61 -6.89
C ARG A 65 -0.10 25.47 -7.74
N ARG A 66 -0.60 25.35 -8.98
CA ARG A 66 -0.10 24.36 -9.95
C ARG A 66 1.44 24.47 -9.98
N PRO A 67 2.18 23.37 -9.75
CA PRO A 67 3.63 23.45 -9.70
C PRO A 67 4.17 23.90 -11.06
N ARG A 68 5.23 24.70 -11.05
CA ARG A 68 5.90 25.16 -12.27
C ARG A 68 7.05 24.21 -12.62
N LYS A 69 7.40 24.14 -13.90
CA LYS A 69 8.61 23.45 -14.39
C LYS A 69 9.83 24.11 -13.74
N ARG A 70 10.80 23.31 -13.26
CA ARG A 70 12.10 23.85 -12.80
C ARG A 70 13.03 24.01 -14.00
N ASN A 71 13.99 24.93 -13.90
CA ASN A 71 15.00 25.13 -14.94
C ASN A 71 15.83 23.84 -15.13
N GLY A 72 15.86 23.31 -16.35
CA GLY A 72 16.60 22.08 -16.68
C GLY A 72 15.85 20.76 -16.47
N GLU A 73 14.57 20.79 -16.08
CA GLU A 73 13.70 19.61 -16.08
C GLU A 73 13.11 19.38 -17.48
N ASN A 74 13.18 18.15 -17.98
CA ASN A 74 12.48 17.73 -19.20
C ASN A 74 10.97 17.56 -18.93
N ASP A 75 10.14 17.56 -19.98
CA ASP A 75 8.69 17.41 -19.86
C ASP A 75 8.29 16.10 -19.16
N THR A 76 9.03 15.02 -19.41
CA THR A 76 8.86 13.72 -18.74
C THR A 76 9.19 13.78 -17.24
N ASP A 77 10.23 14.53 -16.87
CA ASP A 77 10.68 14.64 -15.48
C ASP A 77 9.72 15.51 -14.67
N PHE A 78 9.16 16.55 -15.30
CA PHE A 78 8.11 17.36 -14.72
C PHE A 78 6.86 16.52 -14.45
N GLU A 79 6.40 15.72 -15.43
CA GLU A 79 5.24 14.84 -15.25
C GLU A 79 5.46 13.77 -14.18
N MET A 80 6.62 13.11 -14.15
CA MET A 80 6.97 12.16 -13.09
C MET A 80 6.97 12.82 -11.71
N ARG A 81 7.46 14.05 -11.57
CA ARG A 81 7.47 14.80 -10.30
C ARG A 81 6.06 15.11 -9.82
N ILE A 82 5.18 15.56 -10.71
CA ILE A 82 3.77 15.82 -10.41
C ILE A 82 3.06 14.53 -10.02
N ALA A 83 3.19 13.47 -10.81
CA ALA A 83 2.55 12.18 -10.55
C ALA A 83 3.03 11.56 -9.23
N ALA A 84 4.32 11.66 -8.91
CA ALA A 84 4.85 11.25 -7.61
C ALA A 84 4.19 12.05 -6.47
N GLN A 85 4.09 13.37 -6.59
CA GLN A 85 3.45 14.22 -5.58
C GLN A 85 1.96 13.88 -5.38
N ASP A 86 1.22 13.63 -6.46
CA ASP A 86 -0.20 13.27 -6.43
C ASP A 86 -0.43 11.83 -5.92
N SER A 87 0.47 10.90 -6.23
CA SER A 87 0.41 9.55 -5.66
C SER A 87 0.61 9.59 -4.13
N GLN A 88 1.54 10.40 -3.64
CA GLN A 88 1.79 10.56 -2.21
C GLN A 88 0.60 11.19 -1.47
N SER A 89 -0.04 12.21 -2.03
CA SER A 89 -1.28 12.76 -1.46
C SER A 89 -2.43 11.76 -1.51
N SER A 90 -2.59 11.04 -2.63
CA SER A 90 -3.65 10.03 -2.76
C SER A 90 -3.50 8.87 -1.76
N ILE A 91 -2.28 8.49 -1.39
CA ILE A 91 -2.03 7.47 -0.36
C ILE A 91 -2.49 7.96 1.01
N GLN A 92 -2.25 9.23 1.34
CA GLN A 92 -2.70 9.85 2.59
C GLN A 92 -4.22 9.98 2.62
N ASP A 93 -4.85 10.37 1.52
CA ASP A 93 -6.32 10.49 1.41
C ASP A 93 -7.00 9.11 1.46
N ARG A 94 -6.41 8.08 0.83
CA ARG A 94 -6.88 6.69 0.93
C ARG A 94 -6.79 6.14 2.35
N GLN A 95 -5.82 6.56 3.16
CA GLN A 95 -5.74 6.20 4.59
C GLN A 95 -6.84 6.85 5.44
N ILE A 96 -7.44 7.96 5.00
CA ILE A 96 -8.57 8.57 5.71
C ILE A 96 -9.86 7.79 5.43
N VAL A 97 -10.02 7.25 4.21
CA VAL A 97 -11.17 6.41 3.81
C VAL A 97 -11.03 4.97 4.31
N LEU A 98 -9.83 4.40 4.25
CA LEU A 98 -9.51 3.09 4.80
C LEU A 98 -9.29 3.26 6.31
N ARG A 99 -10.37 3.10 7.09
CA ARG A 99 -10.37 3.21 8.55
C ARG A 99 -9.10 2.60 9.15
N LYS A 100 -8.46 3.35 10.05
CA LYS A 100 -7.31 2.90 10.86
C LYS A 100 -7.60 1.50 11.41
N SER A 101 -6.62 0.61 11.41
CA SER A 101 -6.76 -0.75 11.94
C SER A 101 -7.19 -0.69 13.41
N THR A 102 -8.48 -0.87 13.66
CA THR A 102 -9.03 -0.97 15.02
C THR A 102 -8.72 -2.36 15.55
N ASP A 103 -8.28 -2.46 16.80
CA ASP A 103 -8.02 -3.73 17.52
C ASP A 103 -9.33 -4.46 17.92
N ALA A 104 -10.41 -4.20 17.20
CA ALA A 104 -11.74 -4.75 17.44
C ALA A 104 -11.92 -6.07 16.68
N PRO A 105 -12.54 -7.09 17.28
CA PRO A 105 -12.77 -8.36 16.60
C PRO A 105 -13.69 -8.17 15.38
N LEU A 106 -13.30 -8.76 14.24
CA LEU A 106 -14.02 -8.66 12.95
C LEU A 106 -15.40 -9.34 12.97
N VAL A 107 -15.61 -10.26 13.91
CA VAL A 107 -16.81 -11.11 14.00
C VAL A 107 -17.46 -10.87 15.36
N ASP A 108 -18.79 -10.78 15.38
CA ASP A 108 -19.57 -10.69 16.60
C ASP A 108 -19.51 -12.03 17.40
N HIS A 109 -20.07 -12.01 18.60
CA HIS A 109 -20.10 -13.16 19.50
C HIS A 109 -21.07 -14.27 19.02
N ALA A 110 -21.90 -13.96 18.02
CA ALA A 110 -22.81 -14.90 17.38
C ALA A 110 -22.22 -15.50 16.09
N GLY A 111 -21.04 -15.05 15.65
CA GLY A 111 -20.35 -15.53 14.45
C GLY A 111 -20.63 -14.73 13.16
N ASN A 112 -21.33 -13.59 13.22
CA ASN A 112 -21.57 -12.73 12.05
C ASN A 112 -20.46 -11.69 11.89
N ILE A 113 -20.19 -11.27 10.65
CA ILE A 113 -19.22 -10.20 10.37
C ILE A 113 -19.78 -8.87 10.89
N ASP A 114 -19.07 -8.23 11.82
CA ASP A 114 -19.45 -6.93 12.36
C ASP A 114 -18.97 -5.82 11.42
N LEU A 115 -19.91 -5.24 10.67
CA LEU A 115 -19.64 -4.12 9.76
C LEU A 115 -19.35 -2.82 10.50
N PHE A 116 -19.66 -2.75 11.79
CA PHE A 116 -19.41 -1.60 12.65
C PHE A 116 -18.68 -2.04 13.93
N PRO A 117 -17.41 -2.45 13.86
CA PRO A 117 -16.66 -2.90 15.02
C PRO A 117 -16.64 -1.80 16.08
N GLN A 118 -17.42 -1.98 17.14
CA GLN A 118 -17.38 -1.08 18.28
C GLN A 118 -16.15 -1.42 19.10
N GLU A 119 -15.29 -0.44 19.36
CA GLU A 119 -14.21 -0.57 20.33
C GLU A 119 -14.85 -0.84 21.70
N ARG A 120 -14.94 -2.12 22.07
CA ARG A 120 -15.36 -2.48 23.42
C ARG A 120 -14.32 -1.88 24.36
N PRO A 121 -14.71 -1.24 25.47
CA PRO A 121 -13.76 -0.77 26.47
C PRO A 121 -12.95 -2.00 26.87
N GLN A 122 -11.68 -1.99 26.47
CA GLN A 122 -10.73 -3.04 26.82
C GLN A 122 -10.86 -3.23 28.34
N LYS A 123 -11.12 -4.47 28.78
CA LYS A 123 -10.84 -4.82 30.18
C LYS A 123 -9.44 -4.29 30.47
N PRO A 124 -9.21 -3.59 31.60
CA PRO A 124 -7.93 -2.93 31.85
C PRO A 124 -6.84 -3.93 31.53
N ARG A 125 -6.03 -3.58 30.51
CA ARG A 125 -4.87 -4.36 30.11
C ARG A 125 -4.14 -4.65 31.43
N VAL A 126 -4.07 -5.92 31.80
CA VAL A 126 -3.14 -6.37 32.84
C VAL A 126 -1.83 -5.70 32.49
N GLU A 127 -1.38 -4.87 33.42
CA GLU A 127 -0.33 -3.88 33.25
C GLU A 127 0.80 -4.49 32.43
N LYS A 128 1.21 -3.77 31.38
CA LYS A 128 2.36 -4.17 30.58
C LYS A 128 3.55 -4.25 31.54
N ASN A 129 3.90 -5.47 31.95
CA ASN A 129 5.14 -5.74 32.65
C ASN A 129 6.26 -5.36 31.68
N VAL A 130 6.82 -4.17 31.89
CA VAL A 130 7.98 -3.63 31.15
C VAL A 130 9.16 -4.62 31.14
N GLU A 131 9.17 -5.56 32.08
CA GLU A 131 10.10 -6.67 32.19
C GLU A 131 9.95 -7.70 31.06
N VAL A 132 8.72 -7.99 30.61
CA VAL A 132 8.44 -9.02 29.59
C VAL A 132 8.89 -8.59 28.20
N GLU A 133 8.85 -7.30 27.88
CA GLU A 133 9.37 -6.76 26.62
C GLU A 133 10.91 -6.75 26.61
N LYS A 134 11.53 -6.35 27.72
CA LYS A 134 13.00 -6.37 27.87
C LYS A 134 13.56 -7.81 27.84
N GLU A 135 12.86 -8.79 28.39
CA GLU A 135 13.28 -10.20 28.32
C GLU A 135 13.19 -10.76 26.89
N LYS A 136 12.15 -10.40 26.13
CA LYS A 136 12.03 -10.79 24.72
C LYS A 136 13.15 -10.19 23.88
N GLU A 137 13.50 -8.93 24.12
CA GLU A 137 14.62 -8.27 23.43
C GLU A 137 15.96 -8.90 23.79
N LYS A 138 16.21 -9.21 25.06
CA LYS A 138 17.42 -9.92 25.50
C LYS A 138 17.54 -11.29 24.87
N LYS A 139 16.45 -12.08 24.87
CA LYS A 139 16.44 -13.43 24.30
C LYS A 139 16.64 -13.43 22.79
N LYS A 140 16.06 -12.45 22.09
CA LYS A 140 16.27 -12.26 20.66
C LYS A 140 17.73 -11.89 20.36
N LYS A 141 18.31 -10.98 21.14
CA LYS A 141 19.71 -10.59 21.02
C LYS A 141 20.66 -11.76 21.29
N GLU A 142 20.41 -12.55 22.33
CA GLU A 142 21.20 -13.75 22.64
C GLU A 142 21.10 -14.80 21.52
N TYR A 143 19.92 -14.98 20.92
CA TYR A 143 19.74 -15.85 19.77
C TYR A 143 20.48 -15.34 18.52
N GLU A 144 20.43 -14.04 18.27
CA GLU A 144 21.20 -13.40 17.20
C GLU A 144 22.71 -13.49 17.46
N ASP A 145 23.15 -13.44 18.71
CA ASP A 145 24.56 -13.61 19.11
C ASP A 145 25.00 -15.07 18.97
N GLN A 146 24.12 -16.04 19.21
CA GLN A 146 24.36 -17.46 18.94
C GLN A 146 24.45 -17.75 17.44
N TYR A 147 23.62 -17.09 16.62
CA TYR A 147 23.52 -17.36 15.20
C TYR A 147 24.51 -16.53 14.36
N THR A 148 24.81 -15.32 14.80
CA THR A 148 25.76 -14.43 14.15
C THR A 148 27.06 -14.45 14.93
N MET A 149 28.09 -15.06 14.33
CA MET A 149 29.46 -15.13 14.88
C MET A 149 30.13 -13.74 14.87
N ARG A 150 29.55 -12.74 15.56
CA ARG A 150 30.10 -11.39 15.70
C ARG A 150 31.03 -11.37 16.90
N PHE A 151 32.34 -11.41 16.64
CA PHE A 151 33.41 -11.36 17.66
C PHE A 151 33.36 -10.14 18.60
N SER A 152 32.54 -9.14 18.30
CA SER A 152 32.34 -7.95 19.14
C SER A 152 31.35 -8.14 20.29
N ASN A 153 30.47 -9.15 20.22
CA ASN A 153 29.41 -9.37 21.22
C ASN A 153 29.82 -10.37 22.32
N ALA A 154 30.94 -11.07 22.14
CA ALA A 154 31.58 -11.88 23.17
C ALA A 154 32.18 -10.97 24.27
N GLY A 155 31.33 -10.55 25.21
CA GLY A 155 31.67 -9.73 26.36
C GLY A 155 32.59 -10.42 27.36
N GLY A 156 33.83 -10.68 26.96
CA GLY A 156 34.89 -11.19 27.85
C GLY A 156 36.23 -10.46 27.71
N PHE A 157 36.46 -9.68 26.65
CA PHE A 157 37.81 -9.19 26.33
C PHE A 157 38.16 -7.79 26.88
N LYS A 158 37.23 -7.06 27.52
CA LYS A 158 37.50 -5.66 27.94
C LYS A 158 37.51 -5.37 29.44
N GLN A 159 37.26 -6.36 30.31
CA GLN A 159 37.28 -6.15 31.76
C GLN A 159 38.60 -6.54 32.45
N GLY A 160 39.55 -7.16 31.73
CA GLY A 160 40.79 -7.69 32.30
C GLY A 160 42.06 -6.84 32.13
N LEU A 161 42.04 -5.76 31.34
CA LEU A 161 43.27 -5.03 30.97
C LEU A 161 43.54 -3.75 31.80
N ASP A 162 42.61 -3.33 32.66
CA ASP A 162 42.76 -2.09 33.44
C ASP A 162 43.19 -2.32 34.91
N SER A 163 43.45 -3.57 35.33
CA SER A 163 43.72 -3.90 36.74
C SER A 163 45.17 -4.25 37.08
N HIS A 164 46.15 -4.01 36.20
CA HIS A 164 47.57 -4.20 36.51
C HIS A 164 48.29 -2.86 36.51
N GLY A 165 47.96 -2.07 37.54
CA GLY A 165 48.73 -0.90 37.93
C GLY A 165 50.15 -1.29 38.28
N ILE A 166 51.12 -0.72 37.56
CA ILE A 166 52.53 -0.72 37.95
C ILE A 166 52.68 0.33 39.05
N PRO A 167 53.02 -0.03 40.30
CA PRO A 167 53.31 0.96 41.32
C PRO A 167 54.66 1.62 41.03
N ARG A 168 54.65 2.91 40.63
CA ARG A 168 55.84 3.76 40.71
C ARG A 168 56.18 3.96 42.19
N GLN A 169 57.13 3.17 42.67
CA GLN A 169 57.79 3.36 43.96
C GLN A 169 58.46 4.74 43.98
N LEU A 170 58.05 5.58 44.93
CA LEU A 170 58.87 6.67 45.44
C LEU A 170 60.08 6.07 46.18
N GLN A 171 61.30 6.48 45.83
CA GLN A 171 62.39 6.57 46.79
C GLN A 171 63.29 7.77 46.48
N LYS A 172 63.34 8.65 47.50
CA LYS A 172 64.42 9.55 47.97
C LYS A 172 64.98 10.60 47.02
#